data_AF-A0A834RGV8-F1
#
_entry.id   AF-A0A834RGV8-F1
#
_cell.length_a   1.000
_cell.length_b   1.000
_cell.length_c   1.000
_cell.angle_alpha   90.00
_cell.angle_beta   90.00
_cell.angle_gamma   90.00
#
_symmetry.space_group_name_H-M   'P 1'
#
loop_
_entity.id
_entity.type
_entity.pdbx_description
1 polymer ?
#
loop_
_entity_poly.entity_id
_entity_poly.type
_entity_poly.pdbx_seq_one_letter_code
_entity_poly.pdbx_strand_id
1 'polypeptide(L)'
;MFNPNVWCIERTSSFGMALNVNDYLPSLETVFKILKWILLVSNSLVIIGSVFVLISGRDLGEPEFRNNHRVLIFACIMVIMFCLLGVIGVWRKHFPLVLTYAILMTIALILEIAELSKEDVGSFFASTAIVLCAYVYAFLIRHYEKQEEMKRVFSHQTAKI
;
A
#
# COMPACT_ATOMS: atom_id res chain seq x y z
N MET A 1 46.95 12.90 15.21
CA MET A 1 45.97 13.29 14.16
C MET A 1 45.64 12.05 13.36
N PHE A 2 44.43 11.50 13.51
CA PHE A 2 43.97 10.34 12.73
C PHE A 2 43.17 10.84 11.51
N ASN A 3 43.57 10.40 10.32
CA ASN A 3 42.86 10.66 9.06
C ASN A 3 41.74 9.60 8.90
N PRO A 4 40.46 9.97 8.91
CA PRO A 4 39.35 9.01 8.95
C PRO A 4 38.99 8.39 7.59
N ASN A 5 39.71 8.70 6.50
CA ASN A 5 39.38 8.20 5.16
C ASN A 5 40.02 6.85 4.78
N VAL A 6 40.52 6.07 5.75
CA VAL A 6 41.17 4.78 5.49
C VAL A 6 40.47 3.68 6.27
N TRP A 7 39.29 3.29 5.80
CA TRP A 7 38.82 1.91 5.96
C TRP A 7 38.66 1.31 4.56
N CYS A 8 39.77 0.75 4.11
CA CYS A 8 39.84 -0.15 2.97
C CYS A 8 38.84 -1.29 3.15
N ILE A 9 37.92 -1.44 2.19
CA ILE A 9 37.38 -2.74 1.81
C ILE A 9 37.84 -3.00 0.38
N GLU A 10 39.07 -3.49 0.26
CA GLU A 10 39.52 -4.38 -0.81
C GLU A 10 40.06 -5.60 -0.04
N ARG A 11 39.74 -6.87 -0.31
CA ARG A 11 39.42 -7.57 -1.54
C ARG A 11 38.91 -8.96 -1.07
N THR A 12 37.82 -9.52 -1.59
CA THR A 12 37.88 -10.65 -2.53
C THR A 12 36.53 -10.97 -3.18
N SER A 13 36.62 -11.42 -4.44
CA SER A 13 35.65 -12.13 -5.30
C SER A 13 34.38 -11.40 -5.79
N SER A 14 34.50 -10.83 -7.00
CA SER A 14 33.61 -10.95 -8.16
C SER A 14 32.08 -10.98 -7.94
N PHE A 15 31.39 -10.01 -8.56
CA PHE A 15 29.93 -9.86 -8.66
C PHE A 15 29.20 -9.26 -7.45
N GLY A 16 29.81 -8.29 -6.78
CA GLY A 16 29.10 -7.36 -5.91
C GLY A 16 29.05 -5.98 -6.57
N MET A 17 28.08 -5.73 -7.45
CA MET A 17 27.71 -4.35 -7.76
C MET A 17 27.25 -3.77 -6.41
N ALA A 18 28.11 -3.02 -5.75
CA ALA A 18 27.74 -2.25 -4.56
C ALA A 18 26.67 -1.26 -5.04
N LEU A 19 25.40 -1.65 -4.88
CA LEU A 19 24.25 -0.82 -5.17
C LEU A 19 24.39 0.42 -4.30
N ASN A 20 24.91 1.49 -4.89
CA ASN A 20 25.06 2.76 -4.23
C ASN A 20 23.66 3.30 -3.94
N VAL A 21 23.20 3.13 -2.70
CA VAL A 21 21.84 3.48 -2.25
C VAL A 21 21.53 4.97 -2.53
N ASN A 22 22.55 5.83 -2.61
CA ASN A 22 22.42 7.24 -2.96
C ASN A 22 21.94 7.48 -4.41
N ASP A 23 22.24 6.59 -5.35
CA ASP A 23 21.79 6.72 -6.74
C ASP A 23 20.28 6.36 -6.89
N TYR A 24 19.75 5.59 -5.93
CA TYR A 24 18.34 5.17 -5.90
C TYR A 24 17.44 6.08 -5.03
N LEU A 25 18.00 6.98 -4.23
CA LEU A 25 17.24 7.90 -3.39
C LEU A 25 16.23 8.78 -4.16
N PRO A 26 16.61 9.44 -5.29
CA PRO A 26 15.65 10.22 -6.07
C PRO A 26 14.64 9.34 -6.84
N SER A 27 15.01 8.12 -7.22
CA SER A 27 14.09 7.18 -7.88
C SER A 27 13.07 6.60 -6.91
N LEU A 28 13.46 6.29 -5.67
CA LEU A 28 12.56 5.83 -4.61
C LEU A 28 11.53 6.89 -4.19
N GLU A 29 11.91 8.17 -4.13
CA GLU A 29 10.97 9.25 -3.85
C GLU A 29 9.92 9.40 -4.96
N THR A 30 10.36 9.21 -6.20
CA THR A 30 9.47 9.23 -7.38
C THR A 30 8.50 8.06 -7.34
N VAL A 31 8.97 6.84 -7.07
CA VAL A 31 8.12 5.65 -6.88
C VAL A 31 7.14 5.87 -5.74
N PHE A 32 7.59 6.45 -4.62
CA PHE A 32 6.73 6.77 -3.48
C PHE A 32 5.58 7.71 -3.86
N LYS A 33 5.87 8.77 -4.62
CA LYS A 33 4.85 9.72 -5.12
C LYS A 33 3.86 9.05 -6.07
N ILE A 34 4.35 8.23 -7.00
CA ILE A 34 3.50 7.52 -7.96
C ILE A 34 2.58 6.53 -7.23
N LEU A 35 3.13 5.70 -6.34
CA LEU A 35 2.34 4.73 -5.56
C LEU A 35 1.29 5.43 -4.69
N LYS A 36 1.63 6.56 -4.06
CA LYS A 36 0.68 7.37 -3.31
C LYS A 36 -0.53 7.74 -4.18
N TRP A 37 -0.29 8.25 -5.38
CA TRP A 37 -1.36 8.68 -6.29
C TRP A 37 -2.19 7.51 -6.81
N ILE A 38 -1.55 6.41 -7.21
CA ILE A 38 -2.25 5.19 -7.65
C ILE A 38 -3.21 4.72 -6.56
N LEU A 39 -2.74 4.61 -5.32
CA LEU A 39 -3.56 4.13 -4.21
C LEU A 39 -4.69 5.10 -3.85
N LEU A 40 -4.43 6.41 -3.86
CA LEU A 40 -5.47 7.41 -3.56
C LEU A 40 -6.57 7.39 -4.64
N VAL A 41 -6.20 7.48 -5.92
CA VAL A 41 -7.15 7.51 -7.02
C VAL A 41 -7.97 6.22 -7.08
N SER A 42 -7.32 5.06 -6.99
CA SER A 42 -8.01 3.77 -7.08
C SER A 42 -9.01 3.58 -5.94
N ASN A 43 -8.63 3.90 -4.69
CA ASN A 43 -9.54 3.80 -3.55
C ASN A 43 -10.70 4.81 -3.65
N SER A 44 -10.45 6.03 -4.12
CA SER A 44 -11.52 7.01 -4.32
C SER A 44 -12.52 6.56 -5.39
N LEU A 45 -12.06 5.97 -6.49
CA LEU A 45 -12.95 5.42 -7.52
C LEU A 45 -13.82 4.27 -6.98
N VAL A 46 -13.23 3.36 -6.20
CA VAL A 46 -13.97 2.25 -5.57
C VAL A 46 -15.01 2.77 -4.56
N ILE A 47 -14.70 3.82 -3.79
CA ILE A 47 -15.67 4.47 -2.88
C ILE A 47 -16.84 5.05 -3.69
N ILE A 48 -16.55 5.81 -4.75
CA ILE A 48 -17.59 6.42 -5.59
C ILE A 48 -18.49 5.34 -6.21
N GLY A 49 -17.89 4.26 -6.74
CA GLY A 49 -18.64 3.13 -7.29
C GLY A 49 -19.52 2.46 -6.23
N SER A 50 -18.98 2.18 -5.05
CA SER A 50 -19.74 1.59 -3.93
C SER A 50 -20.90 2.47 -3.47
N VAL A 51 -20.70 3.81 -3.44
CA VAL A 51 -21.78 4.76 -3.11
C VAL A 51 -22.88 4.72 -4.18
N PHE A 52 -22.52 4.65 -5.46
CA PHE A 52 -23.49 4.55 -6.54
C PHE A 52 -24.33 3.26 -6.46
N VAL A 53 -23.70 2.13 -6.11
CA VAL A 53 -24.39 0.85 -5.88
C VAL A 53 -25.34 0.95 -4.69
N LEU A 54 -24.92 1.59 -3.58
CA LEU A 54 -25.77 1.80 -2.42
C LEU A 54 -27.01 2.66 -2.72
N ILE A 55 -26.85 3.72 -3.53
CA ILE A 55 -27.96 4.58 -3.95
C ILE A 55 -28.93 3.78 -4.83
N SER A 56 -28.41 3.11 -5.86
CA SER A 56 -29.23 2.37 -6.84
C SER A 56 -29.93 1.16 -6.21
N GLY A 57 -29.29 0.51 -5.25
CA GLY A 57 -29.86 -0.64 -4.57
C GLY A 57 -31.11 -0.29 -3.75
N ARG A 58 -31.24 0.95 -3.26
CA ARG A 58 -32.39 1.40 -2.45
C ARG A 58 -33.74 1.21 -3.15
N ASP A 59 -33.74 1.20 -4.48
CA ASP A 59 -34.95 1.13 -5.30
C ASP A 59 -35.42 -0.33 -5.57
N LEU A 60 -34.66 -1.34 -5.15
CA LEU A 60 -35.02 -2.75 -5.25
C LEU A 60 -35.88 -3.17 -4.04
N GLY A 61 -37.12 -2.68 -4.00
CA GLY A 61 -38.10 -2.94 -2.93
C GLY A 61 -38.80 -4.29 -3.00
N GLU A 62 -38.37 -5.21 -3.89
CA GLU A 62 -39.05 -6.49 -4.08
C GLU A 62 -38.72 -7.50 -2.96
N PRO A 63 -39.75 -8.16 -2.39
CA PRO A 63 -39.59 -9.05 -1.24
C PRO A 63 -38.72 -10.29 -1.53
N GLU A 64 -38.65 -10.74 -2.79
CA GLU A 64 -37.86 -11.91 -3.21
C GLU A 64 -36.34 -11.66 -3.13
N PHE A 65 -35.88 -10.41 -3.26
CA PHE A 65 -34.45 -10.08 -3.30
C PHE A 65 -33.94 -9.42 -2.02
N ARG A 66 -34.79 -9.29 -0.99
CA ARG A 66 -34.47 -8.53 0.24
C ARG A 66 -33.21 -9.01 0.96
N ASN A 67 -32.94 -10.32 0.98
CA ASN A 67 -31.74 -10.86 1.62
C ASN A 67 -30.47 -10.57 0.80
N ASN A 68 -30.50 -10.80 -0.51
CA ASN A 68 -29.37 -10.52 -1.41
C ASN A 68 -29.04 -9.02 -1.42
N HIS A 69 -30.07 -8.17 -1.40
CA HIS A 69 -29.91 -6.73 -1.33
C HIS A 69 -29.24 -6.28 -0.01
N ARG A 70 -29.60 -6.87 1.14
CA ARG A 70 -28.94 -6.60 2.43
C ARG A 70 -27.47 -7.02 2.43
N VAL A 71 -27.15 -8.17 1.85
CA VAL A 71 -25.76 -8.65 1.71
C VAL A 71 -24.96 -7.69 0.84
N LEU A 72 -25.53 -7.24 -0.28
CA LEU A 72 -24.90 -6.25 -1.17
C LEU A 72 -24.61 -4.92 -0.47
N ILE A 73 -25.58 -4.39 0.29
CA ILE A 73 -25.39 -3.17 1.09
C ILE A 73 -24.24 -3.35 2.09
N PHE A 74 -24.25 -4.48 2.82
CA PHE A 74 -23.22 -4.77 3.80
C PHE A 74 -21.83 -4.85 3.16
N ALA A 75 -21.71 -5.53 2.02
CA ALA A 75 -20.48 -5.61 1.25
C ALA A 75 -19.98 -4.22 0.81
N CYS A 76 -20.87 -3.37 0.29
CA CYS A 76 -20.50 -2.01 -0.12
C CYS A 76 -20.01 -1.16 1.06
N ILE A 77 -20.66 -1.24 2.22
CA ILE A 77 -20.23 -0.52 3.43
C ILE A 77 -18.83 -1.00 3.87
N MET A 78 -18.60 -2.32 3.87
CA MET A 78 -17.30 -2.89 4.23
C MET A 78 -16.19 -2.44 3.27
N VAL A 79 -16.45 -2.45 1.96
CA VAL A 79 -15.51 -1.96 0.94
C VAL A 79 -15.20 -0.48 1.14
N ILE A 80 -16.20 0.36 1.38
CA ILE A 80 -15.99 1.80 1.66
C ILE A 80 -15.10 1.98 2.89
N MET A 81 -15.35 1.24 3.98
CA MET A 81 -14.54 1.31 5.19
C MET A 81 -13.08 0.91 4.95
N PHE A 82 -12.85 -0.14 4.16
CA PHE A 82 -11.49 -0.56 3.80
C PHE A 82 -10.78 0.50 2.94
N CYS A 83 -11.46 1.05 1.94
CA CYS A 83 -10.91 2.10 1.10
C CYS A 83 -10.60 3.38 1.88
N LEU A 84 -11.44 3.77 2.84
CA LEU A 84 -11.18 4.91 3.72
C LEU A 84 -9.91 4.69 4.56
N LEU A 85 -9.73 3.48 5.10
CA LEU A 85 -8.53 3.10 5.84
C LEU A 85 -7.27 3.20 4.95
N GLY A 86 -7.37 2.76 3.69
CA GLY A 86 -6.34 2.91 2.67
C GLY A 86 -6.01 4.39 2.37
N VAL A 87 -7.03 5.22 2.11
CA VAL A 87 -6.86 6.65 1.82
C VAL A 87 -6.19 7.37 3.00
N ILE A 88 -6.69 7.18 4.22
CA ILE A 88 -6.16 7.83 5.42
C ILE A 88 -4.73 7.35 5.68
N GLY A 89 -4.48 6.04 5.60
CA GLY A 89 -3.16 5.46 5.80
C GLY A 89 -2.14 6.00 4.80
N VAL A 90 -2.51 6.06 3.51
CA VAL A 90 -1.65 6.56 2.44
C VAL A 90 -1.39 8.05 2.57
N TRP A 91 -2.44 8.83 2.88
CA TRP A 91 -2.36 10.28 3.05
C TRP A 91 -1.46 10.68 4.21
N ARG A 92 -1.63 10.02 5.37
CA ARG A 92 -0.85 10.27 6.58
C ARG A 92 0.50 9.55 6.60
N LYS A 93 0.82 8.76 5.57
CA LYS A 93 2.00 7.87 5.52
C LYS A 93 2.10 6.99 6.79
N HIS A 94 0.97 6.51 7.29
CA HIS A 94 0.91 5.80 8.57
C HIS A 94 1.05 4.28 8.35
N PHE A 95 2.23 3.73 8.60
CA PHE A 95 2.56 2.34 8.29
C PHE A 95 1.53 1.32 8.79
N PRO A 96 1.10 1.32 10.08
CA PRO A 96 0.13 0.35 10.57
C PRO A 96 -1.21 0.38 9.82
N LEU A 97 -1.65 1.56 9.37
CA LEU A 97 -2.91 1.70 8.65
C LEU A 97 -2.77 1.16 7.22
N VAL A 98 -1.70 1.54 6.51
CA VAL A 98 -1.46 1.02 5.14
C VAL A 98 -1.29 -0.49 5.16
N LEU A 99 -0.57 -1.05 6.13
CA LEU A 99 -0.40 -2.49 6.26
C LEU A 99 -1.74 -3.20 6.57
N THR A 100 -2.53 -2.65 7.48
CA THR A 100 -3.86 -3.20 7.80
C THR A 100 -4.76 -3.18 6.56
N TYR A 101 -4.77 -2.09 5.80
CA TYR A 101 -5.47 -2.01 4.52
C TYR A 101 -5.01 -3.09 3.54
N ALA A 102 -3.69 -3.26 3.35
CA ALA A 102 -3.16 -4.28 2.45
C ALA A 102 -3.58 -5.71 2.85
N ILE A 103 -3.56 -6.02 4.14
CA ILE A 103 -4.00 -7.32 4.67
C ILE A 103 -5.50 -7.53 4.41
N LEU A 104 -6.34 -6.55 4.72
CA LEU A 104 -7.79 -6.65 4.51
C LEU A 104 -8.13 -6.82 3.02
N MET A 105 -7.47 -6.09 2.13
CA MET A 105 -7.64 -6.25 0.68
C MET A 105 -7.14 -7.60 0.19
N THR A 106 -6.09 -8.16 0.79
CA THR A 106 -5.61 -9.52 0.48
C THR A 106 -6.65 -10.57 0.87
N ILE A 107 -7.25 -10.44 2.05
CA ILE A 107 -8.33 -11.33 2.49
C ILE A 107 -9.52 -11.24 1.52
N ALA A 108 -9.92 -10.03 1.13
CA ALA A 108 -10.99 -9.82 0.15
C ALA A 108 -10.65 -10.47 -1.21
N LEU A 109 -9.42 -10.31 -1.68
CA LEU A 109 -8.95 -10.94 -2.92
C LEU A 109 -8.97 -12.47 -2.85
N ILE A 110 -8.59 -13.06 -1.71
CA ILE A 110 -8.64 -14.52 -1.51
C ILE A 110 -10.09 -15.03 -1.55
N LEU A 111 -11.02 -14.28 -0.95
CA LEU A 111 -12.45 -14.61 -1.03
C LEU A 111 -12.98 -14.50 -2.47
N GLU A 112 -12.53 -13.49 -3.23
CA GLU A 112 -12.86 -13.34 -4.66
C GLU A 112 -12.36 -14.53 -5.50
N ILE A 113 -11.15 -15.03 -5.22
CA ILE A 113 -10.61 -16.24 -5.88
C ILE A 113 -11.51 -17.47 -5.65
N ALA A 114 -12.11 -17.60 -4.46
CA ALA A 114 -12.97 -18.73 -4.15
C ALA A 114 -14.29 -18.73 -4.96
N GLU A 115 -14.72 -17.57 -5.45
CA GLU A 115 -15.92 -17.40 -6.27
C GLU A 115 -15.62 -17.19 -7.76
N LEU A 116 -14.35 -17.25 -8.18
CA LEU A 116 -13.92 -16.74 -9.48
C LEU A 116 -14.62 -17.43 -10.67
N SER A 117 -15.36 -16.64 -11.45
CA SER A 117 -15.91 -17.03 -12.75
C SER A 117 -14.92 -16.72 -13.89
N LYS A 118 -15.13 -17.29 -15.08
CA LYS A 118 -14.26 -17.04 -16.25
C LYS A 118 -14.33 -15.60 -16.77
N GLU A 119 -15.33 -14.81 -16.37
CA GLU A 119 -15.55 -13.44 -16.85
C GLU A 119 -14.81 -12.38 -16.00
N ASP A 120 -14.27 -12.74 -14.84
CA ASP A 120 -13.74 -11.78 -13.84
C ASP A 120 -12.21 -11.63 -13.83
N VAL A 121 -11.51 -12.20 -14.81
CA VAL A 121 -10.05 -12.28 -14.84
C VAL A 121 -9.39 -10.88 -14.84
N GLY A 122 -9.99 -9.91 -15.53
CA GLY A 122 -9.48 -8.53 -15.58
C GLY A 122 -9.61 -7.78 -14.24
N SER A 123 -10.72 -7.99 -13.52
CA SER A 123 -10.93 -7.44 -12.17
C SER A 123 -9.87 -7.97 -11.21
N PHE A 124 -9.62 -9.28 -11.26
CA PHE A 124 -8.65 -9.94 -10.40
C PHE A 124 -7.23 -9.38 -10.54
N PHE A 125 -6.76 -9.15 -11.77
CA PHE A 125 -5.43 -8.55 -12.00
C PHE A 125 -5.34 -7.12 -11.47
N ALA A 126 -6.38 -6.31 -11.65
CA ALA A 126 -6.42 -4.95 -11.12
C ALA A 126 -6.38 -4.93 -9.59
N SER A 127 -7.21 -5.75 -8.93
CA SER A 127 -7.25 -5.89 -7.48
C SER A 127 -5.89 -6.38 -6.92
N THR A 128 -5.28 -7.38 -7.58
CA THR A 128 -3.96 -7.90 -7.21
C THR A 128 -2.87 -6.82 -7.30
N ALA A 129 -2.88 -6.03 -8.37
CA ALA A 129 -1.92 -4.94 -8.55
C ALA A 129 -2.06 -3.88 -7.46
N ILE A 130 -3.29 -3.51 -7.08
CA ILE A 130 -3.55 -2.55 -5.99
C ILE A 130 -3.03 -3.09 -4.65
N VAL A 131 -3.25 -4.37 -4.35
CA VAL A 131 -2.73 -5.02 -3.14
C VAL A 131 -1.20 -4.97 -3.11
N LEU A 132 -0.53 -5.31 -4.22
CA LEU A 132 0.92 -5.23 -4.34
C LEU A 132 1.43 -3.79 -4.15
N CYS A 133 0.78 -2.81 -4.77
CA CYS A 133 1.10 -1.40 -4.59
C CYS A 133 1.00 -0.97 -3.11
N ALA A 134 -0.02 -1.44 -2.40
CA ALA A 134 -0.21 -1.15 -0.97
C ALA A 134 0.91 -1.73 -0.11
N TYR A 135 1.33 -2.98 -0.38
CA TYR A 135 2.47 -3.61 0.31
C TYR A 135 3.79 -2.89 0.04
N VAL A 136 4.07 -2.56 -1.23
CA VAL A 136 5.29 -1.82 -1.60
C VAL A 136 5.28 -0.45 -0.93
N TYR A 137 4.15 0.25 -0.93
CA TYR A 137 4.03 1.54 -0.26
C TYR A 137 4.23 1.45 1.26
N ALA A 138 3.66 0.44 1.92
CA ALA A 138 3.89 0.17 3.35
C ALA A 138 5.37 -0.11 3.63
N PHE A 139 6.02 -0.92 2.80
CA PHE A 139 7.45 -1.19 2.91
C PHE A 139 8.30 0.08 2.77
N LEU A 140 7.98 0.93 1.80
CA LEU A 140 8.68 2.21 1.62
C LEU A 140 8.51 3.13 2.83
N ILE A 141 7.30 3.27 3.40
CA ILE A 141 7.10 4.04 4.64
C ILE A 141 8.05 3.51 5.73
N ARG A 142 8.05 2.20 5.96
CA ARG A 142 8.88 1.59 7.00
C ARG A 142 10.37 1.78 6.75
N HIS A 143 10.80 1.72 5.50
CA HIS A 143 12.19 1.97 5.12
C HIS A 143 12.58 3.43 5.40
N TYR A 144 11.75 4.41 5.04
CA TYR A 144 12.00 5.82 5.32
C TYR A 144 12.06 6.13 6.82
N GLU A 145 11.13 5.59 7.63
CA GLU A 145 11.16 5.74 9.09
C GLU A 145 12.48 5.25 9.69
N LYS A 146 12.94 4.06 9.27
CA LYS A 146 14.22 3.48 9.74
C LYS A 146 15.43 4.33 9.34
N GLN A 147 15.42 4.90 8.13
CA GLN A 147 16.50 5.78 7.67
C GLN A 147 16.56 7.09 8.49
N GLU A 148 15.41 7.68 8.83
CA GLU A 148 15.36 8.85 9.70
C GLU A 148 15.84 8.54 11.13
N GLU A 149 15.45 7.39 11.68
CA GLU A 149 15.87 6.95 13.00
C GLU A 149 17.40 6.76 13.07
N MET A 150 17.99 6.08 12.08
CA MET A 150 19.45 5.93 12.02
C MET A 150 20.16 7.28 11.93
N LYS A 151 19.68 8.23 11.11
CA LYS A 151 20.24 9.59 11.03
C LYS A 151 20.22 10.32 12.39
N ARG A 152 19.12 10.21 13.15
CA ARG A 152 19.00 10.83 14.49
C ARG A 152 19.99 10.22 15.49
N VAL A 153 20.18 8.90 15.47
CA VAL A 153 21.15 8.22 16.33
C VAL A 153 22.57 8.68 16.01
N PHE A 154 22.96 8.73 14.73
CA PHE A 154 24.27 9.21 14.32
C PHE A 154 24.53 10.67 14.72
N SER A 155 23.56 11.57 14.55
CA SER A 155 23.71 12.98 14.97
C SER A 155 23.89 13.14 16.48
N HIS A 156 23.25 12.29 17.29
CA HIS A 156 23.44 12.30 18.75
C HIS A 156 24.81 11.78 19.18
N GLN A 157 25.39 10.83 18.43
CA GLN A 157 26.74 10.36 18.71
C GLN A 157 27.81 11.36 18.28
N THR A 158 27.61 12.08 17.16
CA THR A 158 28.54 13.15 16.74
C THR A 158 28.47 14.38 17.63
N ALA A 159 27.32 14.69 18.24
CA ALA A 159 27.19 15.79 19.19
C ALA A 159 27.82 15.52 20.58
N LYS A 160 28.23 14.28 20.86
CA LYS A 160 28.94 13.88 22.10
C LYS A 160 30.47 13.82 21.93
N ILE A 161 30.99 13.96 20.72
CA ILE A 161 32.43 13.98 20.38
C ILE A 161 32.85 15.44 20.21
#